data_AF-A0A7C2ZMU9-F1
#
_entry.id   AF-A0A7C2ZMU9-F1
#
_cell.length_a   1.000
_cell.length_b   1.000
_cell.length_c   1.000
_cell.angle_alpha   90.00
_cell.angle_beta   90.00
_cell.angle_gamma   90.00
#
_symmetry.space_group_name_H-M   'P 1'
#
loop_
_entity.id
_entity.type
_entity.pdbx_description
1 polymer ?
#
loop_
_entity_poly.entity_id
_entity_poly.type
_entity_poly.pdbx_seq_one_letter_code
_entity_poly.pdbx_strand_id
1 'polypeptide(L)'
;MDKDGREIGPPSPREAPNGFVLKELLCGNFVWCLTVLCRRRCFDECGWFDTATIPAEDWDMWVRIAARYALHHIPEVLARYRFTPDPEGARDLRHYRADLRVVEKNASLLPPRERAVVYFVWGRKAKMRRDFKTARRLLAKSLVLDPTNWRALNLLLRCYVSRQVFLATLERQRL
;
A
#
# COMPACT_ATOMS: atom_id res chain seq x y z
N MET A 1 20.78 -2.94 -7.65
CA MET A 1 21.82 -3.55 -8.50
C MET A 1 21.44 -4.98 -8.81
N ASP A 2 21.71 -5.47 -10.02
CA ASP A 2 21.56 -6.88 -10.37
C ASP A 2 22.70 -7.72 -9.77
N LYS A 3 22.73 -9.02 -10.12
CA LYS A 3 23.78 -9.95 -9.70
C LYS A 3 25.18 -9.55 -10.22
N ASP A 4 25.25 -8.78 -11.30
CA ASP A 4 26.47 -8.36 -12.00
C ASP A 4 26.89 -6.94 -11.57
N GLY A 5 26.22 -6.36 -10.57
CA GLY A 5 26.51 -5.03 -10.03
C GLY A 5 25.94 -3.87 -10.85
N ARG A 6 25.17 -4.13 -11.91
CA ARG A 6 24.57 -3.08 -12.75
C ARG A 6 23.37 -2.47 -12.04
N GLU A 7 23.22 -1.16 -12.13
CA GLU A 7 22.06 -0.48 -11.59
C GLU A 7 20.80 -0.90 -12.37
N ILE A 8 19.75 -1.26 -11.63
CA ILE A 8 18.44 -1.60 -12.21
C ILE A 8 17.48 -0.47 -11.84
N GLY A 9 16.91 0.16 -12.85
CA GLY A 9 15.93 1.24 -12.68
C GLY A 9 16.56 2.63 -12.61
N PRO A 10 15.71 3.68 -12.60
CA PRO A 10 16.19 5.05 -12.54
C PRO A 10 16.93 5.34 -11.22
N PRO A 11 17.95 6.22 -11.22
CA PRO A 11 18.51 6.74 -9.99
C PRO A 11 17.40 7.45 -9.20
N SER A 12 17.30 7.15 -7.91
CA SER A 12 16.35 7.79 -6.99
C SER A 12 17.17 8.58 -5.99
N PRO A 13 16.87 9.88 -5.84
CA PRO A 13 15.82 10.16 -4.89
C PRO A 13 14.56 10.60 -5.63
N ARG A 14 13.52 9.78 -5.56
CA ARG A 14 12.16 10.32 -5.65
C ARG A 14 11.94 11.10 -4.37
N GLU A 15 11.52 12.36 -4.47
CA GLU A 15 11.04 13.10 -3.31
C GLU A 15 9.97 12.26 -2.60
N ALA A 16 10.15 12.05 -1.29
CA ALA A 16 9.17 11.42 -0.44
C ALA A 16 8.48 12.47 0.44
N PRO A 17 7.21 12.27 0.83
CA PRO A 17 6.52 13.13 1.77
C PRO A 17 7.29 13.27 3.09
N ASN A 18 7.31 14.50 3.63
CA ASN A 18 7.88 14.82 4.94
C ASN A 18 6.77 15.20 5.93
N GLY A 19 7.04 15.07 7.23
CA GLY A 19 6.10 15.46 8.28
C GLY A 19 5.20 14.32 8.76
N PHE A 20 3.94 14.65 9.08
CA PHE A 20 2.93 13.68 9.50
C PHE A 20 2.30 13.00 8.28
N VAL A 21 2.91 11.88 7.89
CA VAL A 21 2.66 11.19 6.61
C VAL A 21 1.92 9.86 6.78
N LEU A 22 1.18 9.69 7.88
CA LEU A 22 0.52 8.42 8.23
C LEU A 22 -0.39 7.92 7.10
N LYS A 23 -1.20 8.80 6.51
CA LYS A 23 -2.14 8.46 5.43
C LYS A 23 -1.42 8.00 4.17
N GLU A 24 -0.41 8.76 3.76
CA GLU A 24 0.43 8.47 2.61
C GLU A 24 1.12 7.11 2.81
N LEU A 25 1.66 6.88 4.01
CA LEU A 25 2.38 5.67 4.35
C LEU A 25 1.45 4.45 4.38
N LEU A 26 0.21 4.60 4.88
CA LEU A 26 -0.82 3.55 4.83
C LEU A 26 -1.35 3.31 3.41
N CYS A 27 -1.30 4.29 2.52
CA CYS A 27 -1.63 4.09 1.10
C CYS A 27 -0.57 3.26 0.37
N GLY A 28 0.67 3.26 0.83
CA GLY A 28 1.72 2.35 0.39
C GLY A 28 3.08 2.68 1.00
N ASN A 29 3.87 1.63 1.27
CA ASN A 29 5.20 1.81 1.83
C ASN A 29 6.13 2.55 0.88
N PHE A 30 6.67 3.68 1.32
CA PHE A 30 7.74 4.42 0.65
C PHE A 30 9.01 4.54 1.52
N VAL A 31 9.00 3.94 2.72
CA VAL A 31 10.11 3.95 3.67
C VAL A 31 10.84 2.60 3.59
N TRP A 32 12.07 2.63 3.09
CA TRP A 32 12.91 1.44 2.95
C TRP A 32 13.74 1.27 4.22
N CYS A 33 13.58 0.13 4.92
CA CYS A 33 14.26 -0.11 6.20
C CYS A 33 15.77 0.10 6.16
N LEU A 34 16.41 -0.16 5.02
CA LEU A 34 17.87 -0.11 4.85
C LEU A 34 18.51 1.27 5.07
N THR A 35 17.74 2.36 5.03
CA THR A 35 18.23 3.74 5.23
C THR A 35 17.64 4.44 6.46
N VAL A 36 16.85 3.74 7.28
CA VAL A 36 16.15 4.38 8.41
C VAL A 36 17.06 4.52 9.61
N LEU A 37 17.19 5.75 10.11
CA LEU A 37 17.66 6.03 11.47
C LEU A 37 16.46 6.41 12.35
N CYS A 38 16.30 5.70 13.47
CA CYS A 38 15.18 5.90 14.37
C CYS A 38 15.67 6.11 15.81
N ARG A 39 15.10 7.09 16.52
CA ARG A 39 15.44 7.34 17.93
C ARG A 39 14.93 6.18 18.79
N ARG A 40 15.73 5.76 19.78
CA ARG A 40 15.37 4.67 20.71
C ARG A 40 13.96 4.82 21.30
N ARG A 41 13.61 6.03 21.75
CA ARG A 41 12.28 6.34 22.31
C ARG A 41 11.11 5.95 21.41
N CYS A 42 11.29 5.95 20.08
CA CYS A 42 10.23 5.57 19.15
C CYS A 42 9.90 4.08 19.28
N PHE A 43 10.89 3.22 19.56
CA PHE A 43 10.64 1.80 19.80
C PHE A 43 10.00 1.58 21.18
N ASP A 44 10.48 2.28 22.20
CA ASP A 44 9.95 2.17 23.57
C ASP A 44 8.46 2.58 23.61
N GLU A 45 8.08 3.59 22.83
CA GLU A 45 6.73 4.15 22.84
C GLU A 45 5.77 3.54 21.81
N CYS A 46 6.27 3.17 20.62
CA CYS A 46 5.42 2.64 19.55
C CYS A 46 5.42 1.11 19.51
N GLY A 47 6.39 0.46 20.16
CA GLY A 47 6.62 -0.98 20.15
C GLY A 47 7.59 -1.44 19.06
N TRP A 48 8.11 -2.66 19.23
CA TRP A 48 9.05 -3.31 18.32
C TRP A 48 8.37 -3.91 17.08
N PHE A 49 9.13 -4.65 16.27
CA PHE A 49 8.59 -5.41 15.14
C PHE A 49 7.50 -6.40 15.57
N ASP A 50 6.46 -6.52 14.76
CA ASP A 50 5.39 -7.49 14.95
C ASP A 50 5.57 -8.66 13.99
N THR A 51 5.79 -9.86 14.51
CA THR A 51 6.00 -11.07 13.70
C THR A 51 4.77 -11.48 12.89
N ALA A 52 3.57 -11.02 13.28
CA ALA A 52 2.34 -11.30 12.54
C ALA A 52 2.27 -10.56 11.19
N THR A 53 3.08 -9.52 11.00
CA THR A 53 3.09 -8.72 9.76
C THR A 53 4.24 -9.06 8.83
N ILE A 54 5.06 -10.08 9.12
CA ILE A 54 6.15 -10.52 8.22
C ILE A 54 5.62 -10.85 6.80
N PRO A 55 6.30 -10.42 5.71
CA PRO A 55 7.58 -9.68 5.66
C PRO A 55 7.43 -8.15 5.60
N ALA A 56 6.35 -7.58 6.14
CA ALA A 56 6.08 -6.15 6.23
C ALA A 56 6.15 -5.64 7.69
N GLU A 57 6.96 -6.30 8.53
CA GLU A 57 7.17 -5.94 9.93
C GLU A 57 7.76 -4.54 10.10
N ASP A 58 8.62 -4.13 9.18
CA ASP A 58 9.19 -2.79 9.12
C ASP A 58 8.11 -1.75 8.79
N TRP A 59 7.29 -2.02 7.77
CA TRP A 59 6.21 -1.12 7.37
C TRP A 59 5.17 -0.93 8.47
N ASP A 60 4.78 -2.00 9.18
CA ASP A 60 3.92 -1.92 10.36
C ASP A 60 4.50 -0.98 11.43
N MET A 61 5.80 -1.10 11.70
CA MET A 61 6.48 -0.27 12.68
C MET A 61 6.56 1.19 12.24
N TRP A 62 6.86 1.46 10.96
CA TRP A 62 6.86 2.81 10.41
C TRP A 62 5.49 3.46 10.47
N VAL A 63 4.41 2.71 10.22
CA VAL A 63 3.04 3.19 10.36
C VAL A 63 2.73 3.59 11.81
N ARG A 64 3.08 2.75 12.79
CA ARG A 64 2.88 3.07 14.21
C ARG A 64 3.68 4.29 14.66
N ILE A 65 4.91 4.44 14.17
CA ILE A 65 5.75 5.61 14.44
C ILE A 65 5.16 6.87 13.78
N ALA A 66 4.75 6.80 12.51
CA ALA A 66 4.17 7.91 11.76
C ALA A 66 2.84 8.43 12.35
N ALA A 67 2.16 7.60 13.15
CA ALA A 67 0.96 8.02 13.87
C ALA A 67 1.26 8.96 15.06
N ARG A 68 2.51 9.01 15.53
CA ARG A 68 2.92 9.82 16.70
C ARG A 68 3.99 10.85 16.36
N TYR A 69 4.80 10.58 15.35
CA TYR A 69 5.99 11.35 15.03
C TYR A 69 6.04 11.71 13.55
N ALA A 70 6.53 12.91 13.27
CA ALA A 70 6.87 13.31 11.91
C ALA A 70 8.06 12.50 11.39
N LEU A 71 8.00 12.10 10.11
CA LEU A 71 9.11 11.47 9.39
C LEU A 71 9.85 12.52 8.56
N HIS A 72 11.17 12.39 8.48
CA HIS A 72 12.02 13.26 7.66
C HIS A 72 12.77 12.43 6.62
N HIS A 73 12.67 12.84 5.36
CA HIS A 73 13.32 12.21 4.22
C HIS A 73 14.55 13.02 3.80
N ILE A 74 15.68 12.33 3.69
CA ILE A 74 16.91 12.88 3.12
C ILE A 74 16.92 12.55 1.63
N PRO A 75 16.85 13.55 0.72
CA PRO A 75 16.78 13.34 -0.72
C PRO A 75 18.15 12.99 -1.33
N GLU A 76 18.81 11.97 -0.78
CA GLU A 76 20.13 11.49 -1.19
C GLU A 76 20.15 9.96 -1.30
N VAL A 77 21.01 9.43 -2.17
CA VAL A 77 21.24 7.98 -2.27
C VAL A 77 22.15 7.55 -1.11
N LEU A 78 21.56 7.03 -0.03
CA LEU A 78 22.32 6.61 1.15
C LEU A 78 22.78 5.15 1.11
N ALA A 79 22.22 4.32 0.21
CA ALA A 79 22.58 2.91 0.11
C ALA A 79 22.12 2.28 -1.22
N ARG A 80 22.74 1.14 -1.57
CA ARG A 80 22.40 0.33 -2.74
C ARG A 80 21.95 -1.08 -2.32
N TYR A 81 20.78 -1.50 -2.81
CA TYR A 81 20.24 -2.85 -2.57
C TYR A 81 20.47 -3.77 -3.79
N ARG A 82 20.79 -5.05 -3.53
CA ARG A 82 20.87 -6.08 -4.58
C ARG A 82 19.47 -6.65 -4.82
N PHE A 83 18.96 -6.48 -6.03
CA PHE A 83 17.66 -6.99 -6.44
C PHE A 83 17.80 -8.42 -6.96
N THR A 84 17.05 -9.33 -6.37
CA THR A 84 16.88 -10.70 -6.87
C THR A 84 15.50 -10.82 -7.51
N PRO A 85 15.37 -11.23 -8.78
CA PRO A 85 14.07 -11.44 -9.43
C PRO A 85 13.14 -12.39 -8.67
N ASP A 86 11.84 -12.25 -8.87
CA ASP A 86 10.80 -13.14 -8.34
C ASP A 86 9.92 -13.62 -9.51
N PRO A 87 10.42 -14.53 -10.35
CA PRO A 87 9.75 -14.93 -11.60
C PRO A 87 8.39 -15.58 -11.36
N GLU A 88 8.23 -16.28 -10.24
CA GLU A 88 6.98 -16.93 -9.85
C GLU A 88 6.02 -15.97 -9.10
N GLY A 89 6.48 -14.77 -8.74
CA GLY A 89 5.70 -13.78 -7.99
C GLY A 89 5.36 -14.21 -6.56
N ALA A 90 6.00 -15.26 -6.04
CA ALA A 90 5.68 -15.82 -4.72
C ALA A 90 6.05 -14.84 -3.60
N ARG A 91 7.15 -14.11 -3.75
CA ARG A 91 7.55 -13.07 -2.79
C ARG A 91 6.62 -11.86 -2.91
N ASP A 92 6.29 -11.40 -4.12
CA ASP A 92 5.29 -10.31 -4.32
C ASP A 92 3.95 -10.65 -3.63
N LEU A 93 3.45 -11.88 -3.82
CA LEU A 93 2.19 -12.31 -3.21
C LEU A 93 2.27 -12.36 -1.68
N ARG A 94 3.40 -12.82 -1.11
CA ARG A 94 3.63 -12.81 0.34
C ARG A 94 3.65 -11.38 0.89
N HIS A 95 4.36 -10.46 0.24
CA HIS A 95 4.36 -9.04 0.62
C HIS A 95 2.97 -8.43 0.50
N TYR A 96 2.25 -8.64 -0.61
CA TYR A 96 0.87 -8.14 -0.76
C TYR A 96 -0.07 -8.60 0.37
N ARG A 97 0.04 -9.86 0.82
CA ARG A 97 -0.77 -10.37 1.94
C ARG A 97 -0.36 -9.76 3.27
N ALA A 98 0.93 -9.58 3.52
CA ALA A 98 1.45 -8.92 4.71
C ALA A 98 1.03 -7.46 4.76
N ASP A 99 1.14 -6.78 3.64
CA ASP A 99 0.73 -5.41 3.45
C ASP A 99 -0.74 -5.19 3.80
N LEU A 100 -1.63 -6.09 3.34
CA LEU A 100 -3.04 -6.05 3.72
C LEU A 100 -3.26 -6.19 5.23
N ARG A 101 -2.46 -7.03 5.92
CA ARG A 101 -2.52 -7.15 7.38
C ARG A 101 -2.11 -5.85 8.06
N VAL A 102 -1.05 -5.18 7.59
CA VAL A 102 -0.64 -3.87 8.10
C VAL A 102 -1.76 -2.84 7.98
N VAL A 103 -2.40 -2.78 6.81
CA VAL A 103 -3.53 -1.86 6.57
C VAL A 103 -4.72 -2.18 7.46
N GLU A 104 -5.09 -3.46 7.59
CA GLU A 104 -6.21 -3.86 8.43
C GLU A 104 -5.99 -3.56 9.91
N LYS A 105 -4.77 -3.83 10.39
CA LYS A 105 -4.35 -3.59 11.77
C LYS A 105 -4.35 -2.09 12.11
N ASN A 106 -3.86 -1.25 11.19
CA ASN A 106 -3.51 0.13 11.53
C ASN A 106 -4.44 1.19 10.91
N ALA A 107 -5.39 0.83 10.04
CA ALA A 107 -6.28 1.83 9.42
C ALA A 107 -7.06 2.66 10.44
N SER A 108 -7.40 2.10 11.61
CA SER A 108 -8.12 2.82 12.67
C SER A 108 -7.36 4.03 13.24
N LEU A 109 -6.04 4.11 13.04
CA LEU A 109 -5.21 5.26 13.43
C LEU A 109 -5.55 6.53 12.64
N LEU A 110 -6.24 6.40 11.50
CA LEU A 110 -6.67 7.51 10.67
C LEU A 110 -8.13 7.92 10.96
N PRO A 111 -8.47 9.21 10.77
CA PRO A 111 -9.86 9.65 10.80
C PRO A 111 -10.68 8.99 9.67
N PRO A 112 -12.02 8.85 9.83
CA PRO A 112 -12.89 8.14 8.88
C PRO A 112 -12.68 8.50 7.40
N ARG A 113 -12.54 9.79 7.09
CA ARG A 113 -12.35 10.30 5.72
C ARG A 113 -11.05 9.79 5.09
N GLU A 114 -9.97 9.74 5.85
CA GLU A 114 -8.66 9.29 5.36
C GLU A 114 -8.60 7.76 5.26
N ARG A 115 -9.28 7.04 6.16
CA ARG A 115 -9.48 5.59 6.05
C ARG A 115 -10.20 5.21 4.77
N ALA A 116 -11.21 5.99 4.36
CA ALA A 116 -11.91 5.76 3.10
C ALA A 116 -10.94 5.80 1.91
N VAL A 117 -10.02 6.78 1.89
CA VAL A 117 -8.98 6.89 0.86
C VAL A 117 -8.05 5.67 0.86
N VAL A 118 -7.56 5.25 2.03
CA VAL A 118 -6.70 4.06 2.16
C VAL A 118 -7.43 2.82 1.62
N TYR A 119 -8.68 2.60 2.01
CA TYR A 119 -9.47 1.46 1.53
C TYR A 119 -9.74 1.52 0.02
N PHE A 120 -9.99 2.69 -0.55
CA PHE A 120 -10.11 2.86 -1.99
C PHE A 120 -8.82 2.49 -2.72
N VAL A 121 -7.67 2.99 -2.25
CA VAL A 121 -6.35 2.70 -2.84
C VAL A 121 -6.05 1.21 -2.80
N TRP A 122 -6.26 0.55 -1.66
CA TRP A 122 -6.02 -0.89 -1.51
C TRP A 122 -7.05 -1.74 -2.25
N GLY A 123 -8.31 -1.31 -2.31
CA GLY A 123 -9.33 -1.94 -3.16
C GLY A 123 -8.94 -1.92 -4.64
N ARG A 124 -8.39 -0.81 -5.12
CA ARG A 124 -7.84 -0.71 -6.49
C ARG A 124 -6.64 -1.64 -6.70
N LYS A 125 -5.69 -1.69 -5.74
CA LYS A 125 -4.53 -2.61 -5.78
C LYS A 125 -4.97 -4.07 -5.84
N ALA A 126 -5.94 -4.46 -5.01
CA ALA A 126 -6.50 -5.81 -5.00
C ALA A 126 -7.17 -6.16 -6.33
N LYS A 127 -7.94 -5.23 -6.92
CA LYS A 127 -8.56 -5.44 -8.24
C LYS A 127 -7.51 -5.63 -9.34
N MET A 128 -6.44 -4.84 -9.36
CA MET A 128 -5.35 -4.99 -10.34
C MET A 128 -4.68 -6.37 -10.24
N ARG A 129 -4.57 -6.89 -9.02
CA ARG A 129 -4.11 -8.26 -8.73
C ARG A 129 -5.16 -9.35 -8.96
N ARG A 130 -6.35 -9.01 -9.46
CA ARG A 130 -7.50 -9.91 -9.66
C ARG A 130 -8.01 -10.58 -8.37
N ASP A 131 -7.65 -10.05 -7.21
CA ASP A 131 -8.22 -10.44 -5.92
C ASP A 131 -9.55 -9.71 -5.71
N PHE A 132 -10.58 -10.18 -6.42
CA PHE A 132 -11.91 -9.55 -6.41
C PHE A 132 -12.60 -9.69 -5.06
N LYS A 133 -12.26 -10.69 -4.24
CA LYS A 133 -12.81 -10.83 -2.89
C LYS A 133 -12.34 -9.67 -2.00
N THR A 134 -11.03 -9.43 -1.96
CA THR A 134 -10.46 -8.31 -1.20
C THR A 134 -10.85 -6.97 -1.78
N ALA A 135 -10.84 -6.83 -3.11
CA ALA A 135 -11.23 -5.59 -3.78
C ALA A 135 -12.66 -5.17 -3.40
N ARG A 136 -13.63 -6.09 -3.48
CA ARG A 136 -15.03 -5.82 -3.12
C ARG A 136 -15.16 -5.39 -1.66
N ARG A 137 -14.52 -6.12 -0.75
CA ARG A 137 -14.56 -5.84 0.69
C ARG A 137 -13.99 -4.45 1.01
N LEU A 138 -12.83 -4.10 0.46
CA LEU A 138 -12.18 -2.81 0.73
C LEU A 138 -12.92 -1.65 0.06
N LEU A 139 -13.42 -1.81 -1.17
CA LEU A 139 -14.23 -0.79 -1.83
C LEU A 139 -15.56 -0.55 -1.12
N ALA A 140 -16.18 -1.60 -0.58
CA ALA A 140 -17.36 -1.46 0.28
C ALA A 140 -17.03 -0.68 1.57
N LYS A 141 -15.93 -1.02 2.26
CA LYS A 141 -15.46 -0.25 3.43
C LYS A 141 -15.20 1.22 3.09
N SER A 142 -14.64 1.52 1.91
CA SER A 142 -14.46 2.89 1.44
C SER A 142 -15.79 3.61 1.27
N LEU A 143 -16.79 2.98 0.65
CA LEU A 143 -18.11 3.58 0.41
C LEU A 143 -18.93 3.75 1.68
N VAL A 144 -18.78 2.87 2.67
CA VAL A 144 -19.40 3.03 4.00
C VAL A 144 -18.89 4.30 4.70
N LEU A 145 -17.60 4.60 4.53
CA LEU A 145 -16.98 5.78 5.15
C LEU A 145 -17.09 7.06 4.30
N ASP A 146 -17.22 6.92 2.99
CA ASP A 146 -17.43 8.02 2.03
C ASP A 146 -18.37 7.56 0.89
N PRO A 147 -19.69 7.68 1.08
CA PRO A 147 -20.68 7.28 0.06
C PRO A 147 -20.63 8.13 -1.22
N THR A 148 -20.00 9.31 -1.18
CA THR A 148 -19.92 10.23 -2.32
C THR A 148 -18.84 9.84 -3.33
N ASN A 149 -17.98 8.88 -2.98
CA ASN A 149 -16.89 8.41 -3.84
C ASN A 149 -17.41 7.53 -4.99
N TRP A 150 -17.93 8.17 -6.04
CA TRP A 150 -18.44 7.48 -7.23
C TRP A 150 -17.37 6.63 -7.93
N ARG A 151 -16.08 6.97 -7.78
CA ARG A 151 -14.96 6.16 -8.33
C ARG A 151 -14.87 4.82 -7.61
N ALA A 152 -15.04 4.79 -6.29
CA ALA A 152 -15.10 3.55 -5.52
C ALA A 152 -16.32 2.71 -5.92
N LEU A 153 -17.48 3.33 -6.11
CA LEU A 153 -18.70 2.66 -6.59
C LEU A 153 -18.51 2.05 -7.98
N ASN A 154 -18.02 2.84 -8.94
CA ASN A 154 -17.76 2.35 -10.30
C ASN A 154 -16.77 1.18 -10.30
N LEU A 155 -15.70 1.28 -9.50
CA LEU A 155 -14.70 0.23 -9.40
C LEU A 155 -15.28 -1.06 -8.76
N LEU A 156 -16.15 -0.91 -7.77
CA LEU A 156 -16.83 -2.02 -7.11
C LEU A 156 -17.77 -2.75 -8.08
N LEU A 157 -18.58 -2.03 -8.86
CA LEU A 157 -19.45 -2.62 -9.88
C LEU A 157 -18.63 -3.42 -10.91
N ARG A 158 -17.49 -2.88 -11.33
CA ARG A 158 -16.54 -3.55 -12.23
C ARG A 158 -15.84 -4.78 -11.62
N CYS A 159 -15.98 -5.04 -10.32
CA CYS A 159 -15.55 -6.29 -9.72
C CYS A 159 -16.58 -7.43 -9.85
N TYR A 160 -17.84 -7.11 -10.22
CA TYR A 160 -18.90 -8.10 -10.44
C TYR A 160 -19.20 -8.35 -11.92
N VAL A 161 -18.95 -7.37 -12.78
CA VAL A 161 -19.16 -7.51 -14.23
C VAL A 161 -17.88 -8.03 -14.88
N SER A 162 -17.96 -9.17 -15.57
CA SER A 162 -16.82 -9.65 -16.36
C SER A 162 -16.53 -8.67 -17.51
N ARG A 163 -15.26 -8.58 -17.94
CA ARG A 163 -14.88 -7.71 -19.07
C ARG A 163 -15.72 -8.02 -20.32
N GLN A 164 -16.05 -9.29 -20.53
CA GLN A 164 -16.89 -9.75 -21.65
C GLN A 164 -18.32 -9.25 -21.53
N VAL A 165 -18.94 -9.32 -20.35
CA VAL A 165 -20.32 -8.85 -20.13
C VAL A 165 -20.41 -7.32 -20.27
N PHE A 166 -19.41 -6.58 -19.79
CA PHE A 166 -19.35 -5.12 -19.96
C PHE A 166 -19.28 -4.71 -21.43
N LEU A 167 -18.42 -5.36 -22.23
CA LEU A 167 -18.29 -5.07 -23.67
C LEU A 167 -19.55 -5.47 -24.44
N ALA A 168 -20.13 -6.64 -24.15
CA ALA A 168 -21.37 -7.11 -24.78
C ALA A 168 -22.57 -6.19 -24.49
N THR A 169 -22.61 -5.55 -23.32
CA THR A 169 -23.69 -4.59 -22.97
C THR A 169 -23.54 -3.27 -23.74
N LEU A 170 -22.31 -2.82 -24.02
CA LEU A 170 -22.05 -1.62 -24.81
C LEU A 170 -22.32 -1.82 -26.31
N GLU A 171 -22.07 -3.02 -26.83
CA GLU A 171 -22.38 -3.35 -28.23
C GLU A 171 -23.90 -3.42 -28.49
N ARG A 172 -24.68 -3.89 -27.52
CA ARG A 172 -26.15 -3.92 -27.61
C ARG A 172 -26.83 -2.55 -27.56
N GLN A 173 -26.14 -1.51 -27.09
CA GLN A 173 -26.67 -0.14 -27.07
C GLN A 173 -26.31 0.66 -28.34
N ARG A 174 -25.65 0.05 -29.33
CA ARG A 174 -25.30 0.65 -30.63
C ARG A 174 -26.15 0.12 -31.81
N LEU A 175 -27.18 -0.67 -31.52
CA LEU A 175 -28.22 -1.14 -32.45
C LEU A 175 -29.56 -0.52 -32.05
#